data_AF-A0A9E1VIW5-F1
#
_entry.id   AF-A0A9E1VIW5-F1
#
_cell.length_a   1.000
_cell.length_b   1.000
_cell.length_c   1.000
_cell.angle_alpha   90.00
_cell.angle_beta   90.00
_cell.angle_gamma   90.00
#
_symmetry.space_group_name_H-M   'P 1'
#
loop_
_entity.id
_entity.type
_entity.pdbx_description
1 polymer ?
#
loop_
_entity_poly.entity_id
_entity_poly.type
_entity_poly.pdbx_seq_one_letter_code
_entity_poly.pdbx_strand_id
1 'polypeptide(L)'
;MSLNGKRILIAKPGLDGHDVGAKIIALALRDAGADVIYTGLRRSPDYIARVAVDEDVDAVGLSILSGSHKELVEETVRCLAELDAGDIHLFVGGTIPSEDHDELRHAGARGIFTAEMTIDAVVAAIEADLGA
;
A
#
# COMPACT_ATOMS: atom_id res chain seq x y z
N MET A 1 19.95 -6.59 2.99
CA MET A 1 18.68 -5.98 2.56
C MET A 1 17.63 -6.43 3.55
N SER A 2 16.96 -5.47 4.18
CA SER A 2 16.11 -5.68 5.37
C SER A 2 14.76 -6.29 5.03
N LEU A 3 14.28 -6.11 3.80
CA LEU A 3 13.03 -6.68 3.31
C LEU A 3 13.19 -8.03 2.59
N ASN A 4 14.33 -8.71 2.76
CA ASN A 4 14.56 -10.01 2.13
C ASN A 4 13.48 -11.03 2.55
N GLY A 5 12.85 -11.64 1.56
CA GLY A 5 11.78 -12.62 1.78
C GLY A 5 10.41 -11.99 2.06
N LYS A 6 10.29 -10.66 2.01
CA LYS A 6 9.01 -9.96 2.05
C LYS A 6 8.44 -9.80 0.65
N ARG A 7 7.15 -10.06 0.50
CA ARG A 7 6.41 -9.80 -0.74
C ARG A 7 5.44 -8.65 -0.54
N ILE A 8 5.52 -7.65 -1.41
CA ILE A 8 4.75 -6.41 -1.28
C ILE A 8 4.00 -6.12 -2.57
N LEU A 9 2.69 -5.96 -2.47
CA LEU A 9 1.83 -5.54 -3.57
C LEU A 9 1.68 -4.03 -3.57
N ILE A 10 2.15 -3.35 -4.61
CA ILE A 10 1.89 -1.92 -4.84
C ILE A 10 0.72 -1.78 -5.81
N ALA A 11 -0.36 -1.16 -5.34
CA ALA A 11 -1.59 -1.01 -6.07
C ALA A 11 -2.00 0.45 -6.28
N LYS A 12 -2.72 0.69 -7.38
CA LYS A 12 -3.35 1.98 -7.70
C LYS A 12 -4.86 1.80 -7.82
N PRO A 13 -5.61 2.00 -6.72
CA PRO A 13 -7.05 1.89 -6.77
C PRO A 13 -7.72 3.11 -7.45
N GLY A 14 -8.97 2.92 -7.87
CA GLY A 14 -9.83 4.01 -8.35
C GLY A 14 -9.53 4.48 -9.78
N LEU A 15 -9.67 5.78 -10.05
CA LEU A 15 -9.54 6.35 -11.40
C LEU A 15 -8.20 7.07 -11.65
N ASP A 16 -7.34 7.13 -10.63
CA ASP A 16 -6.08 7.86 -10.71
C ASP A 16 -5.14 7.27 -11.77
N GLY A 17 -4.64 8.15 -12.65
CA GLY A 17 -3.74 7.80 -13.74
C GLY A 17 -2.26 8.04 -13.44
N HIS A 18 -1.93 8.62 -12.28
CA HIS A 18 -0.57 9.01 -11.95
C HIS A 18 0.18 7.83 -11.30
N ASP A 19 1.17 7.24 -11.96
CA ASP A 19 1.89 6.10 -11.39
C ASP A 19 3.37 6.33 -11.07
N VAL A 20 3.89 7.54 -11.29
CA VAL A 20 5.31 7.85 -11.04
C VAL A 20 5.70 7.55 -9.59
N GLY A 21 4.95 8.06 -8.62
CA GLY A 21 5.23 7.81 -7.20
C GLY A 21 5.15 6.32 -6.83
N ALA A 22 4.12 5.62 -7.30
CA ALA A 22 3.95 4.19 -7.06
C ALA A 22 5.12 3.36 -7.62
N LYS A 23 5.56 3.68 -8.84
CA LYS A 23 6.71 3.02 -9.49
C LYS A 23 8.03 3.30 -8.77
N ILE A 24 8.23 4.53 -8.29
CA ILE A 24 9.42 4.91 -7.52
C ILE A 24 9.47 4.13 -6.21
N ILE A 25 8.36 4.06 -5.46
CA ILE A 25 8.29 3.28 -4.23
C ILE A 25 8.47 1.78 -4.50
N ALA A 26 7.85 1.25 -5.55
CA ALA A 26 8.04 -0.14 -5.94
C ALA A 26 9.51 -0.48 -6.26
N LEU A 27 10.19 0.43 -6.96
CA LEU A 27 11.63 0.31 -7.24
C LEU A 27 12.46 0.34 -5.94
N ALA A 28 12.19 1.31 -5.06
CA ALA A 28 12.93 1.48 -3.81
C ALA A 28 12.78 0.27 -2.86
N LEU A 29 11.57 -0.28 -2.74
CA LEU A 29 11.32 -1.48 -1.93
C LEU A 29 12.04 -2.72 -2.50
N ARG A 30 12.09 -2.84 -3.83
CA ARG A 30 12.87 -3.89 -4.49
C ARG A 30 14.36 -3.72 -4.26
N ASP A 31 14.87 -2.50 -4.33
CA ASP A 31 16.26 -2.18 -4.03
C ASP A 31 16.59 -2.41 -2.53
N ALA A 32 15.58 -2.40 -1.66
CA ALA A 32 15.67 -2.80 -0.25
C ALA A 32 15.49 -4.31 0.00
N GLY A 33 15.25 -5.10 -1.05
CA GLY A 33 15.24 -6.58 -1.05
C GLY A 33 13.87 -7.26 -1.09
N ALA A 34 12.77 -6.51 -1.17
CA ALA A 34 11.44 -7.09 -1.28
C ALA A 34 11.18 -7.68 -2.68
N ASP A 35 10.35 -8.71 -2.74
CA ASP A 35 9.66 -9.14 -3.97
C ASP A 35 8.45 -8.23 -4.18
N VAL A 36 8.48 -7.40 -5.23
CA VAL A 36 7.49 -6.33 -5.42
C VAL A 36 6.62 -6.60 -6.64
N ILE A 37 5.31 -6.64 -6.42
CA ILE A 37 4.29 -6.80 -7.44
C ILE A 37 3.61 -5.46 -7.66
N TYR A 38 3.49 -5.02 -8.91
CA TYR A 38 2.75 -3.79 -9.25
C TYR A 38 1.50 -4.12 -10.05
N THR A 39 0.32 -3.74 -9.54
CA THR A 39 -0.97 -4.13 -10.15
C THR A 39 -1.29 -3.42 -11.47
N GLY A 40 -0.55 -2.35 -11.78
CA GLY A 40 -0.95 -1.37 -12.77
C GLY A 40 -2.04 -0.43 -12.26
N LEU A 41 -2.49 0.45 -13.18
CA LEU A 41 -3.45 1.52 -12.90
C LEU A 41 -4.88 1.01 -12.74
N ARG A 42 -5.66 1.75 -11.96
CA ARG A 42 -7.13 1.68 -11.90
C ARG A 42 -7.66 0.30 -11.62
N ARG A 43 -7.17 -0.30 -10.54
CA ARG A 43 -7.67 -1.58 -10.03
C ARG A 43 -8.76 -1.36 -9.00
N SER A 44 -9.74 -2.25 -8.98
CA SER A 44 -10.74 -2.23 -7.92
C SER A 44 -10.16 -2.82 -6.64
N PRO A 45 -10.65 -2.39 -5.46
CA PRO A 45 -10.27 -2.99 -4.18
C PRO A 45 -10.42 -4.52 -4.14
N ASP A 46 -11.49 -5.06 -4.74
CA ASP A 46 -11.71 -6.50 -4.82
C ASP A 46 -10.60 -7.24 -5.60
N TYR A 47 -10.09 -6.63 -6.66
CA TYR A 47 -9.03 -7.20 -7.48
C TYR A 47 -7.71 -7.15 -6.72
N ILE A 48 -7.45 -6.02 -6.04
CA ILE A 48 -6.24 -5.83 -5.23
C ILE A 48 -6.20 -6.87 -4.11
N ALA A 49 -7.31 -7.07 -3.39
CA ALA A 49 -7.40 -8.06 -2.32
C ALA A 49 -7.20 -9.49 -2.83
N ARG A 50 -7.80 -9.86 -3.96
CA ARG A 50 -7.59 -11.17 -4.59
C ARG A 50 -6.12 -11.40 -4.95
N VAL A 51 -5.48 -10.44 -5.62
CA VAL A 51 -4.06 -10.54 -5.97
C VAL A 51 -3.19 -10.64 -4.72
N ALA A 52 -3.51 -9.89 -3.66
CA ALA A 52 -2.76 -9.96 -2.40
C ALA A 52 -2.79 -11.37 -1.79
N VAL A 53 -3.94 -12.04 -1.83
CA VAL A 53 -4.11 -13.41 -1.32
C VAL A 53 -3.49 -14.45 -2.25
N ASP A 54 -3.77 -14.36 -3.56
CA ASP A 54 -3.26 -15.31 -4.55
C ASP A 54 -1.73 -15.33 -4.60
N GLU A 55 -1.12 -14.16 -4.39
CA GLU A 55 0.33 -14.00 -4.37
C GLU A 55 0.93 -14.12 -2.96
N ASP A 56 0.15 -14.39 -1.91
CA ASP A 56 0.63 -14.57 -0.53
C ASP A 56 1.53 -13.41 -0.06
N VAL A 57 1.03 -12.17 -0.15
CA VAL A 57 1.82 -10.97 0.15
C VAL A 57 1.82 -10.62 1.63
N ASP A 58 2.97 -10.18 2.17
CA ASP A 58 3.05 -9.65 3.53
C ASP A 58 2.36 -8.29 3.67
N ALA A 59 2.35 -7.50 2.59
CA ALA A 59 1.85 -6.13 2.62
C ALA A 59 1.23 -5.66 1.31
N VAL A 60 0.27 -4.74 1.43
CA VAL A 60 -0.36 -4.02 0.32
C VAL A 60 -0.13 -2.52 0.50
N GLY A 61 0.45 -1.88 -0.51
CA GLY A 61 0.64 -0.44 -0.59
C GLY A 61 -0.34 0.20 -1.57
N LEU A 62 -1.26 1.03 -1.10
CA LEU A 62 -2.19 1.77 -1.94
C LEU A 62 -1.64 3.16 -2.29
N SER A 63 -1.41 3.43 -3.57
CA SER A 63 -1.07 4.78 -4.05
C SER A 63 -2.33 5.53 -4.47
N ILE A 64 -2.67 6.63 -3.80
CA ILE A 64 -3.91 7.37 -4.00
C ILE A 64 -3.63 8.88 -4.12
N LEU A 65 -4.10 9.48 -5.22
CA LEU A 65 -3.98 10.92 -5.48
C LEU A 65 -5.33 11.61 -5.77
N SER A 66 -6.44 10.85 -5.75
CA SER A 66 -7.76 11.32 -6.21
C SER A 66 -8.66 11.91 -5.12
N GLY A 67 -8.17 12.06 -3.87
CA GLY A 67 -9.00 12.45 -2.72
C GLY A 67 -9.95 11.34 -2.22
N SER A 68 -10.05 10.20 -2.93
CA SER A 68 -10.90 9.05 -2.58
C SER A 68 -10.21 8.09 -1.60
N HIS A 69 -9.20 8.53 -0.85
CA HIS A 69 -8.33 7.64 -0.09
C HIS A 69 -9.07 6.88 1.00
N LYS A 70 -10.03 7.51 1.69
CA LYS A 70 -10.81 6.86 2.75
C LYS A 70 -11.65 5.70 2.22
N GLU A 71 -12.53 5.98 1.26
CA GLU A 71 -13.41 4.99 0.65
C GLU A 71 -12.63 3.80 0.08
N LEU A 72 -11.53 4.08 -0.65
CA LEU A 72 -10.72 3.03 -1.27
C LEU A 72 -9.97 2.18 -0.23
N VAL A 73 -9.54 2.79 0.89
CA VAL A 73 -8.88 2.06 1.99
C VAL A 73 -9.88 1.19 2.73
N GLU A 74 -11.04 1.74 3.13
CA GLU A 74 -12.11 1.00 3.80
C GLU A 74 -12.58 -0.18 2.94
N GLU A 75 -12.78 0.03 1.64
CA GLU A 75 -13.20 -1.02 0.73
C GLU A 75 -12.11 -2.10 0.56
N THR A 76 -10.83 -1.72 0.48
CA THR A 76 -9.72 -2.69 0.38
C THR A 76 -9.60 -3.53 1.64
N VAL A 77 -9.69 -2.91 2.83
CA VAL A 77 -9.67 -3.63 4.12
C VAL A 77 -10.84 -4.59 4.22
N ARG A 78 -12.04 -4.16 3.81
CA ARG A 78 -13.22 -5.03 3.77
C ARG A 78 -12.99 -6.23 2.84
N CYS A 79 -12.50 -6.01 1.62
CA CYS A 79 -12.25 -7.11 0.67
C CYS A 79 -11.17 -8.08 1.16
N LEU A 80 -10.12 -7.60 1.84
CA LEU A 80 -9.12 -8.45 2.48
C LEU A 80 -9.74 -9.29 3.61
N ALA A 81 -10.57 -8.69 4.46
CA ALA A 81 -11.26 -9.40 5.54
C ALA A 81 -12.26 -10.44 5.02
N GLU A 82 -12.98 -10.17 3.93
CA GLU A 82 -13.88 -11.13 3.26
C GLU A 82 -13.14 -12.36 2.69
N LEU A 83 -11.82 -12.25 2.49
CA LEU A 83 -10.94 -13.32 2.01
C LEU A 83 -10.09 -13.95 3.14
N ASP A 84 -10.44 -13.71 4.40
CA ASP A 84 -9.70 -14.18 5.59
C ASP A 84 -8.24 -13.68 5.64
N ALA A 85 -7.94 -12.53 5.02
CA ALA A 85 -6.59 -11.97 4.86
C ALA A 85 -6.41 -10.60 5.55
N GLY A 86 -7.11 -10.39 6.68
CA GLY A 86 -7.04 -9.14 7.45
C GLY A 86 -5.73 -8.91 8.20
N ASP A 87 -4.85 -9.91 8.22
CA ASP A 87 -3.51 -9.86 8.80
C ASP A 87 -2.49 -9.15 7.89
N ILE A 88 -2.70 -9.19 6.57
CA ILE A 88 -1.89 -8.50 5.55
C ILE A 88 -1.74 -7.01 5.90
N HIS A 89 -0.51 -6.52 5.89
CA HIS A 89 -0.20 -5.16 6.30
C HIS A 89 -0.62 -4.14 5.23
N LEU A 90 -1.62 -3.31 5.50
CA LEU A 90 -2.03 -2.25 4.58
C LEU A 90 -1.33 -0.93 4.90
N PHE A 91 -0.65 -0.34 3.92
CA PHE A 91 -0.16 1.04 3.98
C PHE A 91 -0.65 1.85 2.78
N VAL A 92 -0.67 3.17 2.95
CA VAL A 92 -1.23 4.10 1.96
C VAL A 92 -0.21 5.19 1.66
N GLY A 93 -0.13 5.65 0.43
CA GLY A 93 0.66 6.81 0.10
C GLY A 93 0.12 7.64 -1.06
N GLY A 94 0.71 8.80 -1.26
CA GLY A 94 0.29 9.79 -2.26
C GLY A 94 0.00 11.15 -1.65
N THR A 95 -0.97 11.87 -2.21
CA THR A 95 -1.35 13.20 -1.72
C THR A 95 -2.53 13.05 -0.77
N ILE A 96 -2.21 12.89 0.52
CA ILE A 96 -3.18 12.63 1.59
C ILE A 96 -3.12 13.77 2.60
N PRO A 97 -4.19 14.57 2.76
CA PRO A 97 -4.27 15.62 3.77
C PRO A 97 -4.03 15.07 5.17
N SER A 98 -3.31 15.83 6.01
CA SER A 98 -3.00 15.40 7.38
C SER A 98 -4.24 15.19 8.25
N GLU A 99 -5.32 15.92 7.97
CA GLU A 99 -6.60 15.79 8.68
C GLU A 99 -7.27 14.42 8.46
N ASP A 100 -7.00 13.76 7.34
CA ASP A 100 -7.57 12.46 6.99
C ASP A 100 -6.78 11.28 7.59
N HIS A 101 -5.61 11.53 8.20
CA HIS A 101 -4.70 10.46 8.64
C HIS A 101 -5.30 9.61 9.76
N ASP A 102 -5.99 10.23 10.72
CA ASP A 102 -6.59 9.49 11.84
C ASP A 102 -7.75 8.61 11.38
N GLU A 103 -8.54 9.07 10.42
CA GLU A 103 -9.60 8.27 9.81
C GLU A 103 -9.02 7.10 9.01
N LEU A 104 -7.94 7.32 8.25
CA LEU A 104 -7.25 6.25 7.53
C LEU A 104 -6.68 5.18 8.46
N ARG A 105 -6.10 5.57 9.60
CA ARG A 105 -5.66 4.62 10.62
C ARG A 105 -6.83 3.83 11.20
N HIS A 106 -7.94 4.50 11.47
CA HIS A 106 -9.15 3.84 11.95
C HIS A 106 -9.73 2.86 10.92
N ALA A 107 -9.64 3.19 9.64
CA ALA A 107 -10.05 2.33 8.53
C ALA A 107 -9.15 1.10 8.33
N GLY A 108 -7.95 1.07 8.93
CA GLY A 108 -7.03 -0.07 8.91
C GLY A 108 -5.68 0.18 8.22
N ALA A 109 -5.40 1.42 7.79
CA ALA A 109 -4.06 1.77 7.31
C ALA A 109 -3.06 1.77 8.48
N ARG A 110 -2.07 0.87 8.42
CA ARG A 110 -1.01 0.77 9.42
C ARG A 110 0.14 1.72 9.15
N GLY A 111 0.33 2.14 7.89
CA GLY A 111 1.29 3.17 7.48
C GLY A 111 0.68 4.21 6.53
N ILE A 112 1.07 5.48 6.67
CA ILE A 112 0.65 6.58 5.80
C ILE A 112 1.88 7.35 5.33
N PHE A 113 2.10 7.37 4.02
CA PHE A 113 3.30 7.89 3.37
C PHE A 113 2.98 8.98 2.35
N THR A 114 3.11 10.23 2.76
CA THR A 114 2.75 11.37 1.89
C THR A 114 3.84 11.73 0.90
N ALA A 115 3.49 12.48 -0.15
CA ALA A 115 4.44 12.98 -1.15
C ALA A 115 5.57 13.88 -0.59
N GLU A 116 5.43 14.35 0.66
CA GLU A 116 6.44 15.16 1.35
C GLU A 116 7.55 14.30 1.99
N MET A 117 7.31 13.00 2.15
CA MET A 117 8.29 12.09 2.76
C MET A 117 9.38 11.72 1.76
N THR A 118 10.61 11.64 2.26
CA THR A 118 11.73 11.08 1.48
C THR A 118 11.54 9.59 1.26
N ILE A 119 11.99 9.06 0.11
CA ILE A 119 11.92 7.63 -0.21
C ILE A 119 12.56 6.77 0.90
N ASP A 120 13.74 7.15 1.37
CA ASP A 120 14.46 6.43 2.43
C ASP A 120 13.64 6.32 3.72
N ALA A 121 12.92 7.39 4.10
CA ALA A 121 12.04 7.38 5.26
C ALA A 121 10.82 6.46 5.07
N VAL A 122 10.27 6.38 3.86
CA VAL A 122 9.17 5.45 3.54
C VAL A 122 9.65 4.01 3.65
N VAL A 123 10.81 3.69 3.05
CA VAL A 123 11.40 2.35 3.12
C VAL A 123 11.70 1.97 4.57
N ALA A 124 12.36 2.84 5.34
CA ALA A 124 12.69 2.58 6.73
C ALA A 124 11.45 2.35 7.62
N ALA A 125 10.35 3.06 7.36
CA ALA A 125 9.09 2.84 8.08
C ALA A 125 8.47 1.48 7.74
N ILE A 126 8.43 1.09 6.45
CA ILE A 126 7.92 -0.22 6.02
C ILE A 126 8.80 -1.35 6.59
N GLU A 127 10.12 -1.16 6.65
CA GLU A 127 11.03 -2.11 7.29
C GLU A 127 10.73 -2.30 8.78
N ALA A 128 10.46 -1.22 9.50
CA ALA A 128 10.10 -1.29 10.91
C ALA A 128 8.75 -2.01 11.12
N ASP A 129 7.78 -1.76 10.24
CA ASP A 129 6.44 -2.33 10.31
C ASP A 129 6.41 -3.84 9.96
N LEU A 130 7.22 -4.27 8.99
CA LEU A 130 7.26 -5.67 8.51
C LEU A 130 8.35 -6.53 9.15
N GLY A 131 9.32 -5.89 9.84
CA GLY A 131 10.45 -6.54 10.50
C GLY A 131 10.23 -6.90 11.97
N ALA A 132 9.06 -6.59 12.53
CA ALA A 132 8.66 -6.94 13.90
C ALA A 132 7.94 -8.30 13.97
#